data_AF-A0A931CTQ0-F1
#
_entry.id   AF-A0A931CTQ0-F1
#
_cell.length_a   1.000
_cell.length_b   1.000
_cell.length_c   1.000
_cell.angle_alpha   90.00
_cell.angle_beta   90.00
_cell.angle_gamma   90.00
#
_symmetry.space_group_name_H-M   'P 1'
#
loop_
_entity.id
_entity.type
_entity.pdbx_description
1 polymer ?
#
loop_
_entity_poly.entity_id
_entity_poly.type
_entity_poly.pdbx_seq_one_letter_code
_entity_poly.pdbx_strand_id
1 'polypeptide(L)' 'MNMRRKQLAIDPEKCTGCRRCMIACAMKHHGRIDPDLSRVNIIGLDSKDLNVPVICMACDTA' A
#
# COMPACT_ATOMS: atom_id res chain seq x y z
N MET A 1 11.40 25.21 -10.41
CA MET A 1 10.63 25.01 -9.16
C MET A 1 10.76 23.54 -8.77
N ASN A 2 11.61 23.21 -7.79
CA ASN A 2 11.92 21.81 -7.46
C ASN A 2 10.77 21.20 -6.64
N MET A 3 9.89 20.45 -7.29
CA MET A 3 8.84 19.66 -6.65
C MET A 3 9.47 18.43 -5.98
N ARG A 4 9.66 18.47 -4.65
CA ARG A 4 10.03 17.27 -3.89
C ARG A 4 8.79 16.39 -3.72
N ARG A 5 8.74 15.25 -4.42
CA ARG A 5 7.72 14.21 -4.17
C ARG A 5 7.93 13.63 -2.77
N LYS A 6 6.87 13.64 -1.96
CA LYS A 6 6.87 12.96 -0.65
C LYS A 6 7.03 11.45 -0.91
N GLN A 7 8.02 10.83 -0.27
CA GLN A 7 8.27 9.40 -0.37
C GLN A 7 7.71 8.68 0.85
N LEU A 8 7.18 7.47 0.63
CA LEU A 8 6.77 6.56 1.70
C LEU A 8 7.84 5.47 1.85
N ALA A 9 8.49 5.41 3.01
CA ALA A 9 9.40 4.31 3.34
C ALA A 9 8.60 3.15 3.93
N ILE A 10 8.80 1.95 3.39
CA ILE A 10 8.14 0.72 3.85
C ILE A 10 9.24 -0.25 4.28
N ASP A 11 9.07 -0.81 5.46
CA ASP A 11 9.87 -1.92 5.99
C ASP A 11 9.01 -3.19 5.98
N PRO A 12 9.19 -4.09 5.00
CA PRO A 12 8.38 -5.30 4.87
C PRO A 12 8.53 -6.25 6.05
N GLU A 13 9.67 -6.25 6.75
CA GLU A 13 9.91 -7.17 7.88
C GLU A 13 9.00 -6.87 9.07
N LYS A 14 8.48 -5.64 9.16
CA LYS A 14 7.52 -5.22 10.19
C LYS A 14 6.06 -5.42 9.78
N CYS A 15 5.80 -5.84 8.55
CA CYS A 15 4.43 -6.03 8.07
C CYS A 15 3.84 -7.34 8.60
N THR A 16 2.79 -7.23 9.42
CA THR A 16 2.10 -8.40 9.98
C THR A 16 1.00 -8.96 9.06
N GLY A 17 0.80 -8.38 7.88
CA GLY A 17 -0.29 -8.77 6.97
C GLY A 17 -1.69 -8.35 7.42
N CYS A 18 -1.84 -7.40 8.35
CA CYS A 18 -3.16 -7.05 8.93
C CYS A 18 -4.15 -6.31 8.00
N ARG A 19 -3.73 -5.92 6.79
CA ARG A 19 -4.55 -5.26 5.74
C ARG A 19 -5.25 -3.94 6.13
N ARG A 20 -4.97 -3.38 7.31
CA ARG A 20 -5.56 -2.10 7.75
C ARG A 20 -5.21 -0.92 6.83
N CYS A 21 -4.00 -0.90 6.28
CA CYS A 21 -3.60 0.09 5.29
C CYS A 21 -4.45 0.03 4.01
N MET A 22 -4.86 -1.18 3.59
CA MET A 22 -5.71 -1.36 2.42
C MET A 22 -7.11 -0.80 2.67
N ILE A 23 -7.70 -1.13 3.82
CA ILE A 23 -9.00 -0.61 4.24
C ILE A 23 -8.98 0.92 4.33
N ALA A 24 -7.96 1.48 4.99
CA ALA A 24 -7.83 2.93 5.12
C ALA A 24 -7.74 3.64 3.75
N CYS A 25 -7.01 3.06 2.80
CA CYS A 25 -6.89 3.59 1.45
C CYS A 25 -8.23 3.54 0.68
N ALA A 26 -8.90 2.39 0.71
CA ALA A 26 -10.20 2.20 0.07
C ALA A 26 -11.26 3.14 0.66
N MET A 27 -11.33 3.27 1.98
CA MET A 27 -12.23 4.22 2.64
C MET A 27 -11.91 5.66 2.24
N LYS A 28 -10.63 6.05 2.20
CA LYS A 28 -10.22 7.41 1.85
C LYS A 28 -10.60 7.81 0.42
N HIS A 29 -10.54 6.87 -0.53
CA HIS A 29 -10.68 7.18 -1.95
C HIS A 29 -12.00 6.74 -2.58
N HIS A 30 -12.67 5.74 -1.99
CA HIS A 30 -13.90 5.15 -2.52
C HIS A 30 -15.04 5.14 -1.50
N GLY A 31 -14.78 5.49 -0.23
CA GLY A 31 -15.80 5.52 0.82
C GLY A 31 -16.32 4.12 1.22
N ARG A 32 -15.59 3.05 0.87
CA ARG A 32 -16.01 1.66 1.09
C ARG A 32 -14.94 0.88 1.86
N ILE A 33 -15.38 -0.06 2.67
CA ILE A 33 -14.52 -1.07 3.31
C ILE A 33 -14.38 -2.22 2.30
N ASP A 34 -13.62 -1.95 1.24
CA ASP A 34 -13.36 -2.91 0.17
C ASP A 34 -11.86 -2.88 -0.16
N PRO A 35 -11.06 -3.83 0.36
CA PRO A 35 -9.62 -3.86 0.14
C PRO A 35 -9.22 -3.95 -1.33
N ASP A 36 -10.08 -4.45 -2.22
CA ASP A 36 -9.76 -4.58 -3.65
C ASP A 36 -9.77 -3.22 -4.37
N LEU A 37 -10.43 -2.21 -3.79
CA LEU A 37 -10.39 -0.82 -4.27
C LEU A 37 -9.16 -0.05 -3.75
N SER A 38 -8.31 -0.69 -2.94
CA SER A 38 -7.13 -0.06 -2.36
C SER A 38 -6.02 0.17 -3.39
N ARG A 39 -5.29 1.28 -3.24
CA ARG A 39 -4.03 1.54 -3.96
C ARG A 39 -2.79 0.96 -3.27
N VAL A 40 -3.01 0.21 -2.19
CA VAL A 40 -2.03 -0.57 -1.45
C VAL A 40 -2.47 -2.03 -1.50
N ASN A 41 -1.56 -2.94 -1.83
CA ASN A 41 -1.81 -4.38 -1.81
C ASN A 41 -0.74 -5.08 -0.97
N ILE A 42 -1.12 -6.12 -0.23
CA ILE A 42 -0.18 -6.93 0.56
C ILE A 42 0.00 -8.26 -0.17
N ILE A 43 1.22 -8.51 -0.63
CA ILE A 43 1.60 -9.77 -1.28
C ILE A 43 2.28 -10.65 -0.24
N GLY A 44 1.79 -11.88 -0.08
CA GLY A 44 2.46 -12.91 0.73
C GLY A 44 3.57 -13.55 -0.10
N LEU A 45 4.76 -13.68 0.49
CA LEU A 45 5.88 -14.41 -0.09
C LEU A 45 6.24 -15.57 0.84
N ASP A 46 5.54 -16.69 0.66
CA ASP A 46 5.60 -17.85 1.56
C ASP A 46 7.02 -18.42 1.69
N SER A 47 7.83 -18.36 0.64
CA SER A 47 9.23 -18.82 0.67
C SER A 47 10.13 -18.02 1.62
N LYS A 48 9.67 -16.87 2.11
CA LYS A 48 10.40 -15.99 3.03
C LYS A 48 9.58 -15.63 4.28
N ASP A 49 8.42 -16.25 4.49
CA ASP A 49 7.48 -15.92 5.56
C ASP A 49 7.21 -14.40 5.68
N LEU A 50 7.10 -13.72 4.53
CA LEU A 50 7.08 -12.25 4.48
C LEU A 50 5.78 -11.73 3.88
N ASN A 51 5.25 -10.66 4.47
CA ASN A 51 4.18 -9.86 3.87
C ASN A 51 4.77 -8.58 3.29
N VAL A 52 4.64 -8.38 1.98
CA VAL A 52 5.22 -7.22 1.28
C VAL A 52 4.11 -6.24 0.90
N PRO A 53 4.04 -5.05 1.51
CA PRO A 53 3.15 -4.00 1.05
C PRO A 53 3.68 -3.40 -0.25
N VAL A 54 2.91 -3.55 -1.32
CA VAL A 54 3.14 -2.89 -2.62
C VAL A 54 2.16 -1.72 -2.73
N ILE A 55 2.69 -0.52 -3.00
CA ILE A 55 1.92 0.72 -3.04
C ILE A 55 1.91 1.32 -4.45
N CYS A 56 0.86 2.07 -4.77
CA CYS A 56 0.86 2.95 -5.92
C CYS A 56 1.99 3.97 -5.82
N MET A 57 2.77 4.09 -6.89
CA MET A 57 3.91 5.02 -6.96
C MET A 57 3.51 6.49 -7.14
N ALA A 58 2.21 6.78 -7.27
CA ALA A 58 1.68 8.11 -7.56
C ALA A 58 2.39 8.75 -8.76
N CYS A 59 2.45 8.01 -9.86
CA CYS A 59 2.96 8.50 -11.14
C CYS A 59 2.08 9.65 -11.65
N ASP A 60 2.69 10.60 -12.36
CA ASP A 60 1.96 11.76 -12.93
C ASP A 60 0.98 11.34 -14.03
N THR A 61 1.25 10.20 -14.68
CA THR A 61 0.41 9.55 -15.69
C THR A 61 0.18 8.09 -15.28
N ALA A 62 -1.07 7.64 -15.38
CA ALA A 62 -1.49 6.26 -15.10
C ALA A 62 -1.53 5.43 -16.38
#